data_AF-A0A8T4R3I0-F1
#
_entry.id   AF-A0A8T4R3I0-F1
#
_cell.length_a   1.000
_cell.length_b   1.000
_cell.length_c   1.000
_cell.angle_alpha   90.00
_cell.angle_beta   90.00
_cell.angle_gamma   90.00
#
_symmetry.space_group_name_H-M   'P 1'
#
loop_
_entity.id
_entity.type
_entity.pdbx_description
1 polymer ?
#
loop_
_entity_poly.entity_id
_entity_poly.type
_entity_poly.pdbx_seq_one_letter_code
_entity_poly.pdbx_strand_id
1 'polypeptide(L)'
;MLFVVFFYAMNTPTVKIVQREKDINREIVYAGRFIIIELSAGVSLYQGMRNLSRHFPKVGPYFADIVNRIDLGTPIDEAITEAIDISPSGDFRKLMWQVMNSIKTGADISVALSGVIDQITREQRIAVEEYSRRLNPLAMFYMLIAIILPSIGIIMFIIISSFLSLSFGLPVLLLFAGLLGFLQYMFLAIIRSRRPAVEL
;
A
#
# COMPACT_ATOMS: atom_id res chain seq x y z
N MET A 1 17.47 -25.13 9.74
CA MET A 1 16.00 -24.95 9.67
C MET A 1 15.46 -24.06 10.80
N LEU A 2 15.79 -24.33 12.06
CA LEU A 2 15.37 -23.54 13.24
C LEU A 2 15.68 -22.03 13.15
N PHE A 3 16.85 -21.66 12.62
CA PHE A 3 17.25 -20.26 12.41
C PHE A 3 16.35 -19.53 11.39
N VAL A 4 15.93 -20.23 10.33
CA VAL A 4 15.03 -19.66 9.30
C VAL A 4 13.62 -19.47 9.87
N VAL A 5 13.15 -20.43 10.67
CA VAL A 5 11.85 -20.32 11.36
C VAL A 5 11.86 -19.19 12.39
N PHE A 6 12.95 -19.01 13.14
CA PHE A 6 13.11 -17.92 14.09
C PHE A 6 13.13 -16.54 13.40
N PHE A 7 13.91 -16.38 12.33
CA PHE A 7 13.93 -15.15 11.53
C PHE A 7 12.57 -14.87 10.87
N TYR A 8 11.88 -15.90 10.40
CA TYR A 8 10.53 -15.75 9.85
C TYR A 8 9.56 -15.28 10.94
N ALA A 9 9.52 -15.94 12.09
CA ALA A 9 8.67 -15.58 13.21
C ALA A 9 8.92 -14.13 13.67
N MET A 10 10.18 -13.70 13.77
CA MET A 10 10.56 -12.36 14.20
C MET A 10 10.16 -11.24 13.22
N ASN A 11 10.10 -11.55 11.91
CA ASN A 11 9.69 -10.58 10.89
C ASN A 11 8.17 -10.54 10.61
N THR A 12 7.41 -11.56 11.06
CA THR A 12 5.94 -11.57 10.92
C THR A 12 5.22 -10.37 11.55
N PRO A 13 5.55 -9.86 12.76
CA PRO A 13 4.86 -8.70 13.31
C PRO A 13 5.08 -7.46 12.45
N THR A 14 6.32 -7.21 11.99
CA THR A 14 6.65 -6.06 11.15
C THR A 14 5.88 -6.08 9.84
N VAL A 15 5.79 -7.24 9.18
CA VAL A 15 5.01 -7.38 7.93
C VAL A 15 3.52 -7.12 8.18
N LYS A 16 2.96 -7.62 9.29
CA LYS A 16 1.56 -7.37 9.66
C LYS A 16 1.29 -5.89 9.96
N ILE A 17 2.22 -5.20 10.62
CA ILE A 17 2.11 -3.75 10.91
C ILE A 17 2.07 -2.96 9.60
N VAL A 18 3.00 -3.23 8.68
CA VAL A 18 3.04 -2.57 7.37
C VAL A 18 1.77 -2.86 6.56
N GLN A 19 1.23 -4.07 6.64
CA GLN A 19 -0.02 -4.39 5.98
C GLN A 19 -1.20 -3.61 6.57
N ARG A 20 -1.28 -3.51 7.91
CA ARG A 20 -2.32 -2.71 8.59
C ARG A 20 -2.21 -1.23 8.23
N GLU A 21 -1.00 -0.67 8.23
CA GLU A 21 -0.76 0.71 7.81
C GLU A 21 -1.30 0.97 6.40
N LYS A 22 -0.99 0.07 5.44
CA LYS A 22 -1.49 0.18 4.06
C LYS A 22 -3.01 0.09 3.98
N ASP A 23 -3.61 -0.84 4.72
CA ASP A 23 -5.07 -1.02 4.75
C ASP A 23 -5.75 0.25 5.29
N ILE A 24 -5.22 0.88 6.34
CA ILE A 24 -5.72 2.14 6.89
C ILE A 24 -5.54 3.28 5.89
N ASN A 25 -4.33 3.47 5.35
CA ASN A 25 -4.02 4.59 4.45
C ASN A 25 -4.86 4.55 3.16
N ARG A 26 -5.28 3.37 2.70
CA ARG A 26 -6.21 3.25 1.56
C ARG A 26 -7.61 3.76 1.91
N GLU A 27 -8.11 3.39 3.08
CA GLU A 27 -9.49 3.68 3.47
C GLU A 27 -9.67 5.06 4.12
N ILE A 28 -8.60 5.64 4.67
CA ILE A 28 -8.63 6.89 5.45
C ILE A 28 -9.18 8.08 4.66
N VAL A 29 -8.93 8.15 3.34
CA VAL A 29 -9.43 9.24 2.50
C VAL A 29 -10.95 9.19 2.40
N TYR A 30 -11.52 8.01 2.18
CA TYR A 30 -12.97 7.82 2.12
C TYR A 30 -13.62 8.03 3.48
N ALA A 31 -13.03 7.48 4.54
CA ALA A 31 -13.51 7.66 5.90
C ALA A 31 -13.43 9.12 6.36
N GLY A 32 -12.36 9.82 5.99
CA GLY A 32 -12.19 11.25 6.22
C GLY A 32 -13.22 12.11 5.50
N ARG A 33 -13.49 11.84 4.23
CA ARG A 33 -14.57 12.52 3.49
C ARG A 33 -15.94 12.27 4.11
N PHE A 34 -16.19 11.02 4.52
CA PHE A 34 -17.43 10.64 5.18
C PHE A 34 -17.65 11.44 6.48
N ILE A 35 -16.67 11.50 7.38
CA ILE A 35 -16.83 12.25 8.63
C ILE A 35 -16.94 13.77 8.39
N ILE A 36 -16.25 14.32 7.39
CA ILE A 36 -16.42 15.73 7.00
C ILE A 36 -17.87 16.01 6.56
N ILE A 37 -18.47 15.11 5.78
CA ILE A 37 -19.87 15.24 5.33
C ILE A 37 -20.82 15.19 6.54
N GLU A 38 -20.61 14.26 7.46
CA GLU A 38 -21.44 14.14 8.66
C GLU A 38 -21.34 15.38 9.54
N LEU A 39 -20.13 15.86 9.81
CA LEU A 39 -19.90 17.08 10.59
C LEU A 39 -20.53 18.31 9.91
N SER A 40 -20.40 18.43 8.59
CA SER A 40 -21.03 19.51 7.80
C SER A 40 -22.56 19.43 7.83
N ALA A 41 -23.13 18.24 8.02
CA ALA A 41 -24.57 18.02 8.20
C ALA A 41 -25.05 18.27 9.65
N GLY A 42 -24.16 18.70 10.55
CA GLY A 42 -24.47 18.97 11.96
C GLY A 42 -24.46 17.73 12.86
N VAL A 43 -23.95 16.59 12.38
CA VAL A 43 -23.73 15.41 13.22
C VAL A 43 -22.58 15.70 14.19
N SER A 44 -22.74 15.31 15.45
CA SER A 44 -21.67 15.50 16.44
C SER A 44 -20.45 14.63 16.11
N LEU A 45 -19.25 15.09 16.47
CA LEU A 45 -18.01 14.33 16.24
C LEU A 45 -18.08 12.92 16.81
N TYR A 46 -18.58 12.77 18.03
CA TYR A 46 -18.76 11.47 18.67
C TYR A 46 -19.65 10.54 17.83
N GLN A 47 -20.81 11.03 17.38
CA GLN A 47 -21.72 10.22 16.57
C GLN A 47 -21.12 9.93 15.19
N GLY A 48 -20.36 10.86 14.61
CA GLY A 48 -19.67 10.65 13.34
C GLY A 48 -18.60 9.57 13.44
N MET A 49 -17.80 9.57 14.51
CA MET A 49 -16.84 8.50 14.80
C MET A 49 -17.53 7.14 14.97
N ARG A 50 -18.71 7.12 15.61
CA ARG A 50 -19.52 5.91 15.80
C ARG A 50 -20.15 5.40 14.49
N ASN A 51 -20.49 6.30 13.57
CA ASN A 51 -21.00 5.92 12.25
C ASN A 51 -19.85 5.40 11.38
N LEU A 52 -18.69 6.05 11.40
CA LEU A 52 -17.49 5.61 10.69
C LEU A 52 -17.04 4.22 11.16
N SER A 53 -17.07 3.95 12.47
CA SER A 53 -16.66 2.65 13.02
C SER A 53 -17.46 1.45 12.48
N ARG A 54 -18.69 1.69 12.00
CA ARG A 54 -19.58 0.66 11.45
C ARG A 54 -19.45 0.47 9.94
N HIS A 55 -19.13 1.53 9.20
CA HIS A 55 -19.15 1.51 7.73
C HIS A 55 -17.80 1.16 7.11
N PHE A 56 -16.70 1.28 7.86
CA PHE A 56 -15.34 1.12 7.33
C PHE A 56 -14.61 -0.07 7.96
N PRO A 57 -14.37 -1.18 7.24
CA PRO A 57 -13.79 -2.38 7.82
C PRO A 57 -12.34 -2.28 8.31
N LYS A 58 -11.51 -1.39 7.74
CA LYS A 58 -10.07 -1.32 8.04
C LYS A 58 -9.74 -0.21 9.04
N VAL A 59 -10.27 0.99 8.82
CA VAL A 59 -10.07 2.13 9.72
C VAL A 59 -11.15 2.20 10.81
N GLY A 60 -12.35 1.68 10.56
CA GLY A 60 -13.44 1.71 11.54
C GLY A 60 -13.10 1.08 12.90
N PRO A 61 -12.32 -0.02 13.01
CA PRO A 61 -11.88 -0.55 14.30
C PRO A 61 -11.08 0.47 15.15
N TYR A 62 -10.33 1.38 14.54
CA TYR A 62 -9.59 2.42 15.25
C TYR A 62 -10.52 3.50 15.79
N PHE A 63 -11.54 3.89 15.02
CA PHE A 63 -12.59 4.78 15.50
C PHE A 63 -13.50 4.10 16.54
N ALA A 64 -13.73 2.79 16.43
CA ALA A 64 -14.44 2.01 17.44
C ALA A 64 -13.71 2.04 18.78
N ASP A 65 -12.38 1.87 18.77
CA ASP A 65 -11.56 1.94 19.98
C ASP A 65 -11.69 3.31 20.68
N ILE A 66 -11.62 4.40 19.92
CA ILE A 66 -11.84 5.76 20.44
C ILE A 66 -13.23 5.90 21.07
N VAL A 67 -14.29 5.51 20.35
CA VAL A 67 -15.67 5.59 20.83
C VAL A 67 -15.86 4.75 22.10
N ASN A 68 -15.34 3.53 22.12
CA ASN A 68 -15.43 2.64 23.27
C ASN A 68 -14.76 3.24 24.51
N ARG A 69 -13.60 3.89 24.36
CA ARG A 69 -12.92 4.58 25.47
C ARG A 69 -13.75 5.73 26.01
N ILE A 70 -14.34 6.52 25.12
CA ILE A 70 -15.25 7.61 25.50
C ILE A 70 -16.47 7.05 26.23
N ASP A 71 -17.05 5.96 25.76
CA ASP A 71 -18.19 5.27 26.39
C ASP A 71 -17.85 4.73 27.79
N LEU A 72 -16.58 4.37 28.01
CA LEU A 72 -16.04 3.96 29.32
C LEU A 72 -15.70 5.14 30.25
N GLY A 73 -15.90 6.38 29.80
CA GLY A 73 -15.68 7.59 30.58
C GLY A 73 -14.31 8.26 30.39
N THR A 74 -13.48 7.78 29.46
CA THR A 74 -12.23 8.46 29.10
C THR A 74 -12.54 9.80 28.41
N PRO A 75 -11.91 10.92 28.81
CA PRO A 75 -12.03 12.18 28.10
C PRO A 75 -11.69 12.05 26.61
N ILE A 76 -12.42 12.77 25.74
CA ILE A 76 -12.27 12.67 24.28
C ILE A 76 -10.85 13.02 23.81
N ASP A 77 -10.22 13.98 24.48
CA ASP A 77 -8.86 14.42 24.22
C ASP A 77 -7.82 13.37 24.66
N GLU A 78 -8.06 12.63 25.73
CA GLU A 78 -7.20 11.50 26.10
C GLU A 78 -7.39 10.32 25.14
N ALA A 79 -8.64 9.98 24.82
CA ALA A 79 -8.97 8.85 23.94
C ALA A 79 -8.38 9.02 22.53
N ILE A 80 -8.46 10.23 21.96
CA ILE A 80 -7.87 10.50 20.65
C ILE A 80 -6.32 10.55 20.74
N THR A 81 -5.75 11.07 21.84
CA THR A 81 -4.28 11.09 22.03
C THR A 81 -3.72 9.67 22.06
N GLU A 82 -4.34 8.77 22.81
CA GLU A 82 -3.91 7.38 22.88
C GLU A 82 -4.03 6.68 21.51
N ALA A 83 -5.11 6.96 20.76
CA ALA A 83 -5.27 6.44 19.40
C ALA A 83 -4.19 6.95 18.44
N ILE A 84 -3.69 8.17 18.63
CA ILE A 84 -2.55 8.71 17.86
C ILE A 84 -1.27 7.93 18.20
N ASP A 85 -1.01 7.65 19.48
CA ASP A 85 0.22 7.01 19.92
C ASP A 85 0.35 5.55 19.46
N ILE A 86 -0.77 4.81 19.43
CA ILE A 86 -0.77 3.38 19.07
C ILE A 86 -0.98 3.11 17.58
N SER A 87 -1.38 4.11 16.79
CA SER A 87 -1.73 3.90 15.39
C SER A 87 -0.50 3.68 14.50
N PRO A 88 -0.49 2.62 13.66
CA PRO A 88 0.61 2.39 12.73
C PRO A 88 0.58 3.34 11.52
N SER A 89 -0.54 4.03 11.26
CA SER A 89 -0.72 4.89 10.10
C SER A 89 -0.32 6.33 10.41
N GLY A 90 0.59 6.89 9.60
CA GLY A 90 0.91 8.32 9.64
C GLY A 90 -0.29 9.21 9.30
N ASP A 91 -1.10 8.83 8.31
CA ASP A 91 -2.23 9.64 7.84
C ASP A 91 -3.40 9.65 8.84
N PHE A 92 -3.68 8.52 9.49
CA PHE A 92 -4.63 8.46 10.59
C PHE A 92 -4.19 9.37 11.75
N ARG A 93 -2.90 9.31 12.11
CA ARG A 93 -2.33 10.17 13.16
C ARG A 93 -2.48 11.66 12.83
N LYS A 94 -2.17 12.08 11.59
CA LYS A 94 -2.37 13.45 11.12
C LYS A 94 -3.84 13.88 11.28
N LEU A 95 -4.78 13.01 10.88
CA LEU A 95 -6.22 13.28 10.94
C LEU A 95 -6.69 13.45 12.39
N MET A 96 -6.36 12.51 13.26
CA MET A 96 -6.71 12.56 14.69
C MET A 96 -6.07 13.74 15.42
N TRP A 97 -4.82 14.08 15.09
CA TRP A 97 -4.15 15.25 15.64
C TRP A 97 -4.86 16.55 15.24
N GLN A 98 -5.38 16.62 14.01
CA GLN A 98 -6.15 17.77 13.57
C GLN A 98 -7.51 17.87 14.30
N VAL A 99 -8.19 16.74 14.52
CA VAL A 99 -9.42 16.69 15.35
C VAL A 99 -9.13 17.22 16.75
N MET A 100 -8.06 16.72 17.39
CA MET A 100 -7.61 17.15 18.72
C MET A 100 -7.42 18.66 18.80
N ASN A 101 -6.69 19.22 17.84
CA ASN A 101 -6.39 20.64 17.82
C ASN A 101 -7.64 21.49 17.61
N SER A 102 -8.54 21.06 16.72
CA SER A 102 -9.82 21.75 16.52
C SER A 102 -10.67 21.73 17.80
N ILE A 103 -10.71 20.63 18.56
CA ILE A 103 -11.38 20.57 19.86
C ILE A 103 -10.76 21.58 20.85
N LYS A 104 -9.43 21.60 20.97
CA LYS A 104 -8.72 22.49 21.91
C LYS A 104 -8.84 23.97 21.57
N THR A 105 -8.92 24.30 20.28
CA THR A 105 -8.98 25.70 19.79
C THR A 105 -10.40 26.20 19.55
N GLY A 106 -11.40 25.31 19.55
CA GLY A 106 -12.76 25.64 19.16
C GLY A 106 -12.93 25.90 17.66
N ALA A 107 -11.96 25.52 16.83
CA ALA A 107 -12.04 25.68 15.38
C ALA A 107 -13.00 24.66 14.75
N ASP A 108 -13.55 25.00 13.58
CA ASP A 108 -14.40 24.09 12.82
C ASP A 108 -13.61 22.84 12.39
N ILE A 109 -14.05 21.67 12.88
CA ILE A 109 -13.41 20.39 12.64
C ILE A 109 -13.53 19.99 11.16
N SER A 110 -14.67 20.26 10.52
CA SER A 110 -14.93 19.91 9.12
C SER A 110 -13.96 20.62 8.18
N VAL A 111 -13.76 21.92 8.41
CA VAL A 111 -12.81 22.74 7.64
C VAL A 111 -11.38 22.26 7.84
N ALA A 112 -11.00 22.01 9.10
CA ALA A 112 -9.66 21.58 9.43
C ALA A 112 -9.32 20.19 8.86
N LEU A 113 -10.27 19.25 8.96
CA LEU A 113 -10.15 17.91 8.38
C LEU A 113 -10.09 17.95 6.85
N SER A 114 -10.84 18.83 6.20
CA SER A 114 -10.81 18.98 4.74
C SER A 114 -9.41 19.31 4.24
N GLY A 115 -8.72 20.25 4.90
CA GLY A 115 -7.34 20.59 4.55
C GLY A 115 -6.37 19.41 4.65
N VAL A 116 -6.49 18.59 5.70
CA VAL A 116 -5.67 17.38 5.90
C VAL A 116 -6.00 16.30 4.88
N ILE A 117 -7.27 16.06 4.59
CA ILE A 117 -7.69 15.06 3.60
C ILE A 117 -7.25 15.46 2.19
N ASP A 118 -7.32 16.74 1.85
CA ASP A 118 -6.80 17.22 0.57
C ASP A 118 -5.28 17.06 0.48
N GLN A 119 -4.55 17.28 1.59
CA GLN A 119 -3.12 17.01 1.65
C GLN A 119 -2.82 15.52 1.43
N ILE A 120 -3.49 14.62 2.16
CA ILE A 120 -3.31 13.17 2.01
C ILE A 120 -3.63 12.74 0.57
N THR A 121 -4.73 13.25 0.00
CA THR A 121 -5.12 12.96 -1.39
C THR A 121 -4.05 13.43 -2.38
N ARG A 122 -3.47 14.61 -2.17
CA ARG A 122 -2.34 15.12 -2.99
C ARG A 122 -1.10 14.23 -2.85
N GLU A 123 -0.74 13.83 -1.63
CA GLU A 123 0.38 12.92 -1.36
C GLU A 123 0.18 11.57 -2.08
N GLN A 124 -1.03 11.01 -2.03
CA GLN A 124 -1.36 9.77 -2.75
C GLN A 124 -1.26 9.93 -4.27
N ARG A 125 -1.73 11.06 -4.82
CA ARG A 125 -1.61 11.36 -6.26
C ARG A 125 -0.14 11.44 -6.69
N ILE A 126 0.68 12.15 -5.92
CA ILE A 126 2.12 12.27 -6.17
C ILE A 126 2.78 10.88 -6.15
N ALA A 127 2.43 10.02 -5.19
CA ALA A 127 2.96 8.66 -5.12
C ALA A 127 2.57 7.81 -6.34
N VAL A 128 1.34 7.95 -6.85
CA VAL A 128 0.90 7.28 -8.09
C VAL A 128 1.68 7.80 -9.31
N GLU A 129 1.87 9.12 -9.42
CA GLU A 129 2.64 9.72 -10.51
C GLU A 129 4.11 9.30 -10.46
N GLU A 130 4.71 9.25 -9.27
CA GLU A 130 6.08 8.78 -9.08
C GLU A 130 6.23 7.30 -9.44
N TYR A 131 5.27 6.46 -9.02
CA TYR A 131 5.25 5.07 -9.43
C TYR A 131 5.17 4.93 -10.96
N SER A 132 4.30 5.70 -11.61
CA SER A 132 4.13 5.68 -13.07
C SER A 132 5.43 6.12 -13.78
N ARG A 133 6.11 7.14 -13.25
CA ARG A 133 7.43 7.58 -13.74
C ARG A 133 8.49 6.49 -13.61
N ARG A 134 8.51 5.75 -12.49
CA ARG A 134 9.45 4.62 -12.27
C ARG A 134 9.11 3.39 -13.12
N LEU A 135 7.83 3.18 -13.45
CA LEU A 135 7.38 2.05 -14.26
C LEU A 135 7.92 2.12 -15.70
N ASN A 136 8.00 3.32 -16.28
CA ASN A 136 8.38 3.47 -17.69
C ASN A 136 9.80 2.95 -18.00
N PRO A 137 10.88 3.35 -17.29
CA PRO A 137 12.19 2.74 -17.46
C PRO A 137 12.23 1.24 -17.15
N LEU A 138 11.48 0.78 -16.15
CA LEU A 138 11.40 -0.65 -15.82
C LEU A 138 10.79 -1.47 -16.96
N ALA A 139 9.76 -0.95 -17.63
CA ALA A 139 9.17 -1.57 -18.80
C ALA A 139 10.18 -1.62 -19.98
N MET A 140 10.98 -0.56 -20.18
CA MET A 140 12.04 -0.57 -21.19
C MET A 140 13.12 -1.61 -20.90
N PHE A 141 13.60 -1.72 -19.65
CA PHE A 141 14.55 -2.75 -19.26
C PHE A 141 13.98 -4.16 -19.40
N TYR A 142 12.70 -4.36 -19.09
CA TYR A 142 12.01 -5.62 -19.33
C TYR A 142 12.01 -5.98 -20.82
N MET A 143 11.64 -5.04 -21.70
CA MET A 143 11.69 -5.28 -23.15
C MET A 143 13.12 -5.63 -23.62
N LEU A 144 14.14 -4.92 -23.13
CA LEU A 144 15.53 -5.20 -23.49
C LEU A 144 16.02 -6.57 -23.02
N ILE A 145 15.88 -6.89 -21.73
CA ILE A 145 16.52 -8.06 -21.11
C ILE A 145 15.67 -9.32 -21.25
N ALA A 146 14.35 -9.23 -21.16
CA ALA A 146 13.46 -10.38 -21.16
C ALA A 146 12.96 -10.76 -22.56
N ILE A 147 12.97 -9.82 -23.52
CA ILE A 147 12.45 -10.04 -24.88
C ILE A 147 13.55 -9.91 -25.93
N ILE A 148 14.21 -8.74 -26.03
CA ILE A 148 15.18 -8.46 -27.10
C ILE A 148 16.46 -9.30 -26.96
N LEU A 149 17.10 -9.28 -25.79
CA LEU A 149 18.36 -9.98 -25.56
C LEU A 149 18.24 -11.50 -25.75
N PRO A 150 17.18 -12.18 -25.26
CA PRO A 150 16.97 -13.59 -25.52
C PRO A 150 16.68 -13.87 -27.00
N SER A 151 15.93 -12.99 -27.68
CA SER A 151 15.65 -13.15 -29.12
C SER A 151 16.93 -13.09 -29.94
N ILE A 152 17.77 -12.08 -29.71
CA ILE A 152 19.09 -11.96 -30.36
C ILE A 152 19.98 -13.15 -29.98
N GLY A 153 19.95 -13.56 -28.70
CA GLY A 153 20.69 -14.72 -28.21
C GLY A 153 20.32 -16.01 -28.96
N ILE A 154 19.03 -16.26 -29.20
CA ILE A 154 18.56 -17.41 -29.96
C ILE A 154 19.04 -17.33 -31.42
N ILE A 155 18.92 -16.15 -32.06
CA ILE A 155 19.36 -15.96 -33.45
C ILE A 155 20.87 -16.23 -33.57
N MET A 156 21.69 -15.66 -32.67
CA MET A 156 23.13 -15.88 -32.64
C MET A 156 23.49 -17.33 -32.34
N PHE A 157 22.78 -17.96 -31.40
CA PHE A 157 22.95 -19.36 -31.09
C PHE A 157 22.70 -20.26 -32.30
N ILE A 158 21.63 -20.01 -33.06
CA ILE A 158 21.31 -20.74 -34.29
C ILE A 158 22.43 -20.56 -35.33
N ILE A 159 22.91 -19.33 -35.53
CA ILE A 159 23.97 -19.03 -36.50
C ILE A 159 25.27 -19.75 -36.14
N ILE A 160 25.72 -19.64 -34.89
CA ILE A 160 26.96 -20.29 -34.41
C ILE A 160 26.83 -21.82 -34.49
N SER A 161 25.69 -22.37 -34.08
CA SER A 161 25.39 -23.80 -34.20
C SER A 161 25.50 -24.30 -35.63
N SER A 162 25.01 -23.51 -36.60
CA SER A 162 25.09 -23.82 -38.02
C SER A 162 26.54 -23.84 -38.52
N PHE A 163 27.39 -22.92 -38.07
CA PHE A 163 28.81 -22.89 -38.46
C PHE A 163 29.61 -24.03 -37.83
N LEU A 164 29.33 -24.37 -36.57
CA LEU A 164 30.05 -25.41 -35.82
C LEU A 164 29.51 -26.82 -36.06
N SER A 165 28.46 -26.97 -36.88
CA SER A 165 27.81 -28.26 -37.16
C SER A 165 27.33 -28.97 -35.87
N LEU A 166 26.96 -28.20 -34.85
CA LEU A 166 26.54 -28.76 -33.56
C LEU A 166 25.13 -29.32 -33.68
N SER A 167 24.97 -30.63 -33.57
CA SER A 167 23.66 -31.28 -33.47
C SER A 167 23.20 -31.30 -32.01
N PHE A 168 22.16 -30.55 -31.69
CA PHE A 168 21.54 -30.59 -30.37
C PHE A 168 20.39 -31.60 -30.34
N GLY A 169 20.40 -32.49 -29.34
CA GLY A 169 19.27 -33.37 -29.08
C GLY A 169 18.08 -32.58 -28.52
N LEU A 170 16.87 -33.13 -28.74
CA LEU A 170 15.61 -32.60 -28.19
C LEU A 170 15.67 -32.23 -26.68
N PRO A 171 16.34 -32.99 -25.81
CA PRO A 171 16.42 -32.66 -24.38
C PRO A 171 17.13 -31.33 -24.09
N VAL A 172 18.19 -31.00 -24.84
CA VAL A 172 18.95 -29.75 -24.66
C VAL A 172 18.11 -28.55 -25.10
N LEU A 173 17.38 -28.69 -26.20
CA LEU A 173 16.47 -27.64 -26.70
C LEU A 173 15.33 -27.37 -25.72
N LEU A 174 14.74 -28.42 -25.14
CA LEU A 174 13.70 -28.30 -24.12
C LEU A 174 14.22 -27.65 -22.83
N LEU A 175 15.46 -27.97 -22.42
CA LEU A 175 16.10 -27.31 -21.27
C LEU A 175 16.25 -25.80 -21.49
N PHE A 176 16.73 -25.39 -22.67
CA PHE A 176 16.87 -23.98 -23.03
C PHE A 176 15.52 -23.26 -23.08
N ALA A 177 14.51 -23.89 -23.69
CA ALA A 177 13.16 -23.34 -23.72
C ALA A 177 12.55 -23.18 -22.32
N GLY A 178 12.76 -24.17 -21.44
CA GLY A 178 12.31 -24.13 -20.05
C GLY A 178 13.00 -23.02 -19.25
N LEU A 179 14.31 -22.85 -19.39
CA LEU A 179 15.07 -21.79 -18.72
C LEU A 179 14.62 -20.40 -19.17
N LEU A 180 14.36 -20.21 -20.47
CA LEU A 180 13.82 -18.97 -21.01
C LEU A 180 12.42 -18.67 -20.49
N GLY A 181 11.52 -19.66 -20.49
CA GLY A 181 10.17 -19.52 -19.95
C GLY A 181 10.18 -19.18 -18.46
N PHE A 182 11.05 -19.82 -17.69
CA PHE A 182 11.24 -19.50 -16.27
C PHE A 182 11.72 -18.07 -16.05
N LEU A 183 12.71 -17.61 -16.83
CA LEU A 183 13.23 -16.26 -16.73
C LEU A 183 12.16 -15.20 -17.06
N GLN A 184 11.36 -15.43 -18.11
CA GLN A 184 10.22 -14.56 -18.46
C GLN A 184 9.16 -14.51 -17.35
N TYR A 185 8.80 -15.68 -16.80
CA TYR A 185 7.85 -15.76 -15.68
C TYR A 185 8.35 -14.99 -14.45
N MET A 186 9.62 -15.15 -14.09
CA MET A 186 10.23 -14.45 -12.95
C MET A 186 10.14 -12.92 -13.11
N PHE A 187 10.42 -12.41 -14.31
CA PHE A 187 10.32 -10.98 -14.60
C PHE A 187 8.88 -10.46 -14.47
N LEU A 188 7.89 -11.19 -15.00
CA LEU A 188 6.47 -10.81 -14.86
C LEU A 188 6.03 -10.77 -13.38
N ALA A 189 6.50 -11.72 -12.57
CA ALA A 189 6.22 -11.76 -11.14
C ALA A 189 6.78 -10.53 -10.40
N ILE A 190 8.00 -10.07 -10.74
CA ILE A 190 8.62 -8.87 -10.15
C ILE A 190 7.85 -7.62 -10.52
N ILE A 191 7.37 -7.49 -11.77
CA ILE A 191 6.58 -6.32 -12.19
C ILE A 191 5.25 -6.29 -11.43
N ARG A 192 4.58 -7.44 -11.31
CA ARG A 192 3.29 -7.54 -10.61
C ARG A 192 3.41 -7.18 -9.12
N SER A 193 4.51 -7.52 -8.46
CA SER A 193 4.73 -7.24 -7.04
C SER A 193 5.03 -5.77 -6.72
N ARG A 194 5.48 -4.99 -7.72
CA ARG A 194 5.78 -3.57 -7.56
C ARG A 194 4.56 -2.64 -7.73
N ARG A 195 3.40 -3.17 -8.13
CA ARG A 195 2.17 -2.36 -8.31
C ARG A 195 1.77 -1.66 -7.00
N PRO A 196 1.61 -0.33 -7.00
CA PRO A 196 1.30 0.41 -5.80
C PRO A 196 -0.12 0.11 -5.38
N ALA A 197 -0.30 0.17 -4.08
CA ALA A 197 -1.47 -0.20 -3.34
C ALA A 197 -2.52 0.93 -3.35
N VAL A 198 -2.93 1.42 -4.53
CA VAL A 198 -3.85 2.57 -4.64
C VAL A 198 -5.10 2.16 -5.40
N GLU A 199 -6.25 2.30 -4.75
CA GLU A 199 -7.57 2.31 -5.40
C GLU A 199 -7.86 3.79 -5.65
N LEU A 200 -7.88 4.19 -6.93
CA LEU A 200 -8.33 5.52 -7.36
C LEU A 200 -9.81 5.42 -7.72
#